data_AF-A0A3C0FQG7-F1
#
_entry.id   AF-A0A3C0FQG7-F1
#
_cell.length_a   1.000
_cell.length_b   1.000
_cell.length_c   1.000
_cell.angle_alpha   90.00
_cell.angle_beta   90.00
_cell.angle_gamma   90.00
#
_symmetry.space_group_name_H-M   'P 1'
#
loop_
_entity.id
_entity.type
_entity.pdbx_description
1 polymer ?
#
loop_
_entity_poly.entity_id
_entity_poly.type
_entity_poly.pdbx_seq_one_letter_code
_entity_poly.pdbx_strand_id
1 'polypeptide(L)' 'RLTVCIDAPTSAISDVLERHPTVRALFDNGWLHLMAFEGAGKLSRRYTGDLVWEDVHPSADA' A
#
# COMPACT_ATOMS: atom_id res chain seq x y z
N ARG A 1 10.76 -4.31 -12.27
CA ARG A 1 10.29 -3.84 -10.93
C ARG A 1 8.78 -3.95 -10.96
N LEU A 2 8.17 -4.69 -10.02
CA LEU A 2 6.76 -5.05 -10.08
C LEU A 2 5.95 -4.19 -9.09
N THR A 3 4.80 -3.71 -9.55
CA THR A 3 3.87 -2.91 -8.76
C THR A 3 2.56 -3.67 -8.64
N VAL A 4 2.05 -3.78 -7.42
CA VAL A 4 0.79 -4.43 -7.06
C VAL A 4 -0.20 -3.36 -6.67
N CYS A 5 -1.36 -3.33 -7.33
CA CYS A 5 -2.46 -2.41 -7.03
C CYS A 5 -3.67 -3.22 -6.57
N ILE A 6 -4.23 -2.91 -5.41
CA ILE A 6 -5.36 -3.67 -4.83
C ILE A 6 -6.52 -2.71 -4.55
N ASP A 7 -7.72 -3.07 -5.02
CA ASP A 7 -8.95 -2.35 -4.71
C ASP A 7 -9.57 -2.90 -3.42
N ALA A 8 -9.02 -2.46 -2.29
CA ALA A 8 -9.45 -2.85 -0.95
C ALA A 8 -9.00 -1.80 0.09
N PRO A 9 -9.69 -1.72 1.25
CA PRO A 9 -9.25 -0.86 2.35
C PRO A 9 -7.84 -1.20 2.82
N THR A 10 -7.02 -0.19 3.13
CA THR A 10 -5.65 -0.37 3.61
C THR A 10 -5.58 -1.19 4.91
N SER A 11 -6.60 -1.12 5.77
CA SER A 11 -6.71 -1.95 6.97
C SER A 11 -6.77 -3.44 6.62
N ALA A 12 -7.65 -3.83 5.70
CA ALA A 12 -7.77 -5.23 5.27
C ALA A 12 -6.48 -5.74 4.60
N ILE A 13 -5.81 -4.90 3.82
CA ILE A 13 -4.50 -5.24 3.23
C ILE A 13 -3.46 -5.41 4.35
N SER A 14 -3.44 -4.51 5.34
CA SER A 14 -2.50 -4.56 6.47
C SER A 14 -2.70 -5.81 7.32
N ASP A 15 -3.96 -6.21 7.59
CA ASP A 15 -4.28 -7.45 8.31
C ASP A 15 -3.71 -8.70 7.60
N VAL A 16 -3.74 -8.71 6.26
CA VAL A 16 -3.13 -9.78 5.46
C VAL A 16 -1.61 -9.74 5.58
N LEU A 17 -0.99 -8.56 5.50
CA LEU A 17 0.46 -8.41 5.64
C LEU A 17 0.95 -8.81 7.04
N GLU A 18 0.18 -8.53 8.09
CA GLU A 18 0.46 -8.98 9.47
C GLU A 18 0.43 -10.50 9.59
N ARG A 19 -0.58 -11.14 8.97
CA ARG A 19 -0.72 -12.61 8.97
C ARG A 19 0.35 -13.31 8.12
N HIS A 20 0.98 -12.59 7.18
CA HIS A 20 1.94 -13.15 6.23
C HIS A 20 3.26 -12.36 6.21
N PRO A 21 4.14 -12.52 7.23
CA PRO A 21 5.38 -11.75 7.34
C PRO A 21 6.31 -11.85 6.14
N THR A 22 6.36 -13.01 5.47
CA THR A 22 7.18 -13.21 4.27
C THR A 22 6.69 -12.41 3.08
N VAL A 23 5.38 -12.21 2.95
CA VAL A 23 4.79 -11.36 1.91
C VAL A 23 5.06 -9.89 2.23
N ARG A 24 4.85 -9.49 3.49
CA ARG A 24 5.21 -8.14 3.97
C ARG A 24 6.67 -7.79 3.68
N ALA A 25 7.60 -8.72 3.90
CA ALA A 25 9.01 -8.51 3.63
C ALA A 25 9.34 -8.17 2.16
N LEU A 26 8.52 -8.61 1.19
CA LEU A 26 8.71 -8.23 -0.21
C LEU A 26 8.49 -6.74 -0.44
N PHE A 27 7.54 -6.15 0.29
CA PHE A 27 7.22 -4.72 0.22
C PHE A 27 8.15 -3.90 1.11
N ASP A 28 8.39 -4.34 2.35
CA ASP A 28 9.26 -3.64 3.30
C ASP A 28 10.70 -3.52 2.77
N ASN A 29 11.21 -4.53 2.06
CA ASN A 29 12.54 -4.49 1.45
C ASN A 29 12.55 -3.86 0.04
N GLY A 30 11.43 -3.32 -0.43
CA GLY A 30 11.33 -2.63 -1.72
C GLY A 30 11.49 -3.51 -2.96
N TRP A 31 11.33 -4.83 -2.83
CA TRP A 31 11.36 -5.76 -3.97
C TRP A 31 10.10 -5.59 -4.83
N LEU A 32 8.96 -5.35 -4.18
CA LEU A 32 7.68 -5.03 -4.77
C LEU A 32 7.17 -3.68 -4.24
N HIS A 33 6.38 -2.99 -5.06
CA HIS A 33 5.64 -1.80 -4.64
C HIS A 33 4.16 -2.13 -4.45
N LEU A 34 3.55 -1.60 -3.40
CA LEU A 34 2.14 -1.83 -3.08
C LEU A 34 1.38 -0.50 -3.04
N MET A 35 0.26 -0.47 -3.75
CA MET A 35 -0.65 0.67 -3.79
C MET A 35 -2.08 0.18 -3.59
N ALA A 36 -2.89 1.00 -2.92
CA ALA A 36 -4.30 0.72 -2.69
C ALA A 36 -5.17 1.77 -3.36
N PHE A 37 -6.28 1.30 -3.91
CA PHE A 37 -7.37 2.17 -4.30
C PHE A 37 -8.25 2.45 -3.08
N GLU A 38 -8.78 3.66 -3.01
CA GLU A 38 -9.85 4.03 -2.10
C GLU A 38 -11.10 4.31 -2.94
N GLY A 39 -12.26 4.23 -2.29
CA GLY A 39 -13.58 4.14 -2.92
C GLY A 39 -13.74 4.89 -4.25
N ALA A 40 -14.46 4.26 -5.17
CA ALA A 40 -14.62 4.66 -6.57
C ALA A 40 -13.38 4.40 -7.47
N GLY A 41 -12.47 3.51 -7.07
CA GLY A 41 -11.37 3.05 -7.92
C GLY A 41 -10.27 4.09 -8.13
N LYS A 42 -10.13 5.05 -7.20
CA LYS A 42 -9.07 6.05 -7.24
C LYS A 42 -7.86 5.57 -6.47
N LEU A 43 -6.69 5.57 -7.10
CA LEU A 43 -5.45 5.24 -6.43
C LEU A 43 -5.14 6.36 -5.43
N SER A 44 -5.18 6.06 -4.13
CA SER A 44 -5.05 7.10 -3.10
C SER A 44 -3.97 6.80 -2.07
N ARG A 45 -3.57 5.53 -1.88
CA ARG A 45 -2.57 5.16 -0.86
C ARG A 45 -1.40 4.38 -1.43
N ARG A 46 -0.21 4.69 -0.94
CA ARG A 46 1.05 4.01 -1.24
C ARG A 46 1.62 3.43 0.05
N TYR A 47 1.99 2.16 0.02
CA TYR A 47 2.67 1.51 1.14
C TYR A 47 4.13 1.97 1.21
N THR A 48 4.60 2.31 2.41
CA THR A 48 5.97 2.80 2.65
C THR A 48 6.84 1.87 3.47
N GLY A 49 6.30 0.73 3.91
CA GLY A 49 6.96 -0.16 4.86
C GLY A 49 6.29 -0.09 6.23
N ASP A 50 6.53 -1.12 7.03
CA ASP A 50 6.10 -1.17 8.43
C ASP A 50 4.60 -0.96 8.67
N LEU A 51 3.76 -1.40 7.74
CA LEU A 51 2.31 -1.19 7.78
C LEU A 51 1.89 0.28 7.69
N VAL A 52 2.81 1.15 7.26
CA VAL A 52 2.57 2.56 7.03
C VAL A 52 2.14 2.80 5.59
N TRP A 53 1.16 3.70 5.44
CA TRP A 53 0.60 4.11 4.17
C TRP A 53 0.63 5.64 4.08
N GLU A 54 1.05 6.15 2.93
CA GLU A 54 1.03 7.57 2.58
C GLU A 54 0.03 7.86 1.48
N ASP A 55 -0.49 9.08 1.42
CA ASP A 55 -1.34 9.52 0.32
C ASP A 55 -0.51 9.76 -0.96
N VAL A 56 -0.96 9.22 -2.10
CA VAL A 56 -0.23 9.38 -3.39
C VAL A 56 -0.43 10.77 -3.99
N HIS A 57 -1.42 11.52 -3.49
CA HIS A 57 -1.62 12.93 -3.79
C HIS A 57 -1.44 13.74 -2.50
N PRO A 58 -0.21 14.16 -2.15
CA PRO A 58 -0.08 15.26 -1.21
C PRO A 58 -0.83 16.45 -1.81
N SER A 59 -1.78 17.02 -1.06
CA SER A 59 -2.57 18.17 -1.48
C SER A 59 -1.70 19.23 -2.16
N ALA A 60 -2.20 19.78 -3.27
CA ALA A 60 -1.56 20.81 -4.06
C ALA A 60 -1.55 22.20 -3.37
N ASP A 61 -1.39 22.25 -2.05
CA ASP A 61 -1.33 23.48 -1.27
C ASP A 61 -0.12 23.44 -0.33
N ALA A 62 0.95 24.12 -0.76
CA ALA A 62 2.06 24.62 0.05
C ALA A 62 2.44 26.02 -0.43
#